data_AF-A0A944C9Y8-F1
#
_entry.id   AF-A0A944C9Y8-F1
#
_cell.length_a   1.000
_cell.length_b   1.000
_cell.length_c   1.000
_cell.angle_alpha   90.00
_cell.angle_beta   90.00
_cell.angle_gamma   90.00
#
_symmetry.space_group_name_H-M   'P 1'
#
loop_
_entity.id
_entity.type
_entity.pdbx_description
1 polymer ?
#
loop_
_entity_poly.entity_id
_entity_poly.type
_entity_poly.pdbx_seq_one_letter_code
_entity_poly.pdbx_strand_id
1 'polypeptide(L)'
;MIEYYQFVGGTITQVDTLEEDCWVSVVAPNPEEREWLSTQLGVVPEFAAAALDDEERSHVDYDEDERQTLIIVDCPFVEDRAETMDPTTTQYDTHPLSILLLPKRKLFVTVTLRYNATIHSLSKRAR
;
A
#
# COMPACT_ATOMS: atom_id res chain seq x y z
N MET A 1 7.20 -0.72 7.28
CA MET A 1 7.34 0.75 7.44
C MET A 1 6.07 1.43 7.00
N ILE A 2 5.51 2.25 7.89
CA ILE A 2 4.30 3.05 7.63
C ILE A 2 4.70 4.53 7.53
N GLU A 3 4.25 5.20 6.47
CA GLU A 3 4.42 6.64 6.26
C GLU A 3 3.05 7.30 6.01
N TYR A 4 2.93 8.56 6.38
CA TYR A 4 1.69 9.33 6.26
C TYR A 4 1.90 10.56 5.38
N TYR A 5 0.95 10.84 4.49
CA TYR A 5 1.00 11.98 3.60
C TYR A 5 -0.35 12.68 3.51
N GLN A 6 -0.33 13.99 3.28
CA GLN A 6 -1.52 14.78 2.96
C GLN A 6 -1.34 15.52 1.64
N PHE A 7 -2.45 15.76 0.96
CA PHE A 7 -2.47 16.57 -0.25
C PHE A 7 -2.89 18.01 0.10
N VAL A 8 -1.90 18.91 0.15
CA VAL A 8 -2.10 20.32 0.52
C VAL A 8 -1.69 21.21 -0.64
N GLY A 9 -2.63 21.99 -1.18
CA GLY A 9 -2.33 23.02 -2.19
C GLY A 9 -1.74 22.48 -3.49
N GLY A 10 -2.07 21.25 -3.89
CA GLY A 10 -1.51 20.63 -5.10
C GLY A 10 -0.26 19.77 -4.87
N THR A 11 0.23 19.69 -3.64
CA THR A 11 1.48 19.01 -3.28
C THR A 11 1.22 17.93 -2.25
N ILE A 12 1.93 16.80 -2.37
CA ILE A 12 1.94 15.74 -1.36
C ILE A 12 3.02 16.07 -0.34
N THR A 13 2.63 16.17 0.93
CA THR A 13 3.51 16.50 2.05
C THR A 13 3.47 15.37 3.08
N GLN A 14 4.63 14.91 3.53
CA GLN A 14 4.73 13.93 4.60
C GLN A 14 4.34 14.56 5.94
N VAL A 15 3.60 13.81 6.76
CA VAL A 15 3.18 14.20 8.11
C VAL A 15 3.61 13.13 9.12
N ASP A 16 3.75 13.53 10.39
CA ASP A 16 4.30 12.66 11.43
C ASP A 16 3.26 11.71 12.04
N THR A 17 1.97 12.03 11.88
CA THR A 17 0.87 11.32 12.55
C THR A 17 -0.25 10.95 11.59
N LEU A 18 -0.96 9.87 11.92
CA LEU A 18 -2.20 9.50 11.25
C LEU A 18 -3.30 10.54 11.54
N GLU A 19 -3.75 11.23 10.50
CA GLU A 19 -4.83 12.23 10.56
C GLU A 19 -5.93 11.89 9.55
N GLU A 20 -7.07 12.59 9.63
CA GLU A 20 -8.09 12.52 8.57
C GLU A 20 -7.53 13.03 7.24
N ASP A 21 -8.07 12.53 6.13
CA ASP A 21 -7.66 12.90 4.76
C ASP A 21 -6.18 12.56 4.44
N CYS A 22 -5.57 11.65 5.22
CA CYS A 22 -4.25 11.12 4.97
C CYS A 22 -4.25 9.99 3.95
N TRP A 23 -3.21 10.00 3.11
CA TRP A 23 -2.67 8.80 2.48
C TRP A 23 -1.74 8.08 3.47
N VAL A 24 -2.05 6.83 3.77
CA VAL A 24 -1.20 5.91 4.52
C VAL A 24 -0.45 4.99 3.55
N SER A 25 0.87 5.09 3.51
CA SER A 25 1.72 4.19 2.72
C SER A 25 2.31 3.13 3.63
N VAL A 26 2.01 1.86 3.37
CA VAL A 26 2.50 0.70 4.12
C VAL A 26 3.39 -0.11 3.19
N VAL A 27 4.69 -0.16 3.52
CA VAL A 27 5.71 -0.85 2.71
C VAL A 27 6.41 -1.89 3.56
N ALA A 28 6.45 -3.13 3.06
CA ALA A 28 7.05 -4.29 3.71
C ALA A 28 6.72 -4.35 5.22
N PRO A 29 5.42 -4.46 5.58
CA PRO A 29 5.00 -4.35 6.97
C PRO A 29 5.54 -5.51 7.81
N ASN A 30 6.07 -5.18 8.99
CA ASN A 30 6.44 -6.15 10.00
C ASN A 30 5.19 -6.77 10.68
N PRO A 31 5.30 -7.83 11.49
CA PRO A 31 4.14 -8.49 12.10
C PRO A 31 3.22 -7.56 12.92
N GLU A 32 3.78 -6.59 13.64
CA GLU A 32 3.03 -5.60 14.41
C GLU A 32 2.28 -4.62 13.49
N GLU A 33 2.94 -4.13 12.43
CA GLU A 33 2.33 -3.26 11.42
C GLU A 33 1.21 -3.99 10.64
N ARG A 34 1.33 -5.31 10.45
CA ARG A 34 0.28 -6.13 9.83
C ARG A 34 -0.96 -6.21 10.73
N GLU A 35 -0.78 -6.44 12.02
CA GLU A 35 -1.89 -6.45 12.99
C GLU A 35 -2.53 -5.07 13.15
N TRP A 36 -1.73 -4.00 13.05
CA TRP A 36 -2.18 -2.62 13.11
C TRP A 36 -3.22 -2.28 12.02
N LEU A 37 -3.12 -2.87 10.81
CA LEU A 37 -4.08 -2.66 9.72
C LEU A 37 -5.51 -3.02 10.16
N SER A 38 -5.68 -4.19 10.76
CA SER A 38 -7.01 -4.64 11.17
C SER A 38 -7.45 -4.01 12.48
N THR A 39 -6.54 -3.88 13.45
CA THR A 39 -6.90 -3.47 14.82
C THR A 39 -7.02 -1.96 15.02
N GLN A 40 -6.10 -1.18 14.46
CA GLN A 40 -6.03 0.27 14.68
C GLN A 40 -6.59 1.04 13.49
N LEU A 41 -6.26 0.63 12.27
CA LEU A 41 -6.77 1.26 11.04
C LEU A 41 -8.21 0.81 10.75
N GLY A 42 -8.62 -0.34 11.27
CA GLY A 42 -9.98 -0.87 11.15
C GLY A 42 -10.27 -1.45 9.78
N VAL A 43 -9.25 -1.93 9.07
CA VAL A 43 -9.43 -2.67 7.81
C VAL A 43 -10.15 -3.98 8.11
N VAL A 44 -11.14 -4.35 7.30
CA VAL A 44 -11.83 -5.64 7.49
C VAL A 44 -10.82 -6.80 7.39
N PRO A 45 -10.91 -7.84 8.24
CA PRO A 45 -9.88 -8.88 8.34
C PRO A 45 -9.57 -9.58 7.01
N GLU A 46 -10.59 -9.81 6.19
CA GLU A 46 -10.47 -10.39 4.85
C GLU A 46 -9.66 -9.51 3.90
N PHE A 47 -9.89 -8.19 3.90
CA PHE A 47 -9.12 -7.26 3.06
C PHE A 47 -7.69 -7.10 3.55
N ALA A 48 -7.47 -7.11 4.87
CA ALA A 48 -6.12 -7.08 5.43
C ALA A 48 -5.35 -8.35 5.06
N ALA A 49 -6.00 -9.52 5.06
CA ALA A 49 -5.38 -10.77 4.64
C ALA A 49 -5.03 -10.76 3.16
N ALA A 50 -5.96 -10.38 2.27
CA ALA A 50 -5.74 -10.27 0.83
C ALA A 50 -4.63 -9.23 0.50
N ALA A 51 -4.59 -8.11 1.22
CA ALA A 51 -3.57 -7.08 1.01
C ALA A 51 -2.16 -7.50 1.47
N LEU A 52 -2.04 -8.60 2.21
CA LEU A 52 -0.78 -9.15 2.72
C LEU A 52 -0.38 -10.46 2.04
N ASP A 53 -1.10 -10.87 1.01
CA ASP A 53 -0.81 -12.07 0.22
C ASP A 53 -0.04 -11.71 -1.06
N ASP A 54 1.16 -12.27 -1.21
CA ASP A 54 2.05 -12.04 -2.35
C ASP A 54 1.58 -12.79 -3.61
N GLU A 55 0.69 -13.77 -3.46
CA GLU A 55 0.11 -14.56 -4.56
C GLU A 55 -1.31 -14.09 -4.95
N GLU A 56 -1.79 -13.00 -4.35
CA GLU A 56 -3.13 -12.48 -4.61
C GLU A 56 -3.26 -11.91 -6.03
N ARG A 57 -4.42 -12.14 -6.66
CA ARG A 57 -4.63 -11.73 -8.05
C ARG A 57 -5.24 -10.34 -8.12
N SER A 58 -5.07 -9.65 -9.25
CA SER A 58 -5.76 -8.38 -9.48
C SER A 58 -7.29 -8.52 -9.42
N HIS A 59 -7.95 -7.77 -8.53
CA HIS A 59 -9.40 -7.72 -8.39
C HIS A 59 -9.86 -6.48 -7.62
N VAL A 60 -11.18 -6.31 -7.48
CA VAL A 60 -11.80 -5.24 -6.68
C VAL A 60 -12.90 -5.85 -5.82
N ASP A 61 -12.81 -5.63 -4.53
CA ASP A 61 -13.81 -6.04 -3.54
C ASP A 61 -14.40 -4.83 -2.81
N TYR A 62 -15.65 -4.99 -2.39
CA TYR A 62 -16.37 -3.97 -1.65
C TYR A 62 -17.13 -4.60 -0.49
N ASP A 63 -16.91 -4.06 0.70
CA ASP A 63 -17.61 -4.45 1.92
C ASP A 63 -18.71 -3.42 2.20
N GLU A 64 -19.97 -3.85 2.27
CA GLU A 64 -21.13 -2.96 2.44
C GLU A 64 -21.27 -2.44 3.88
N ASP A 65 -20.94 -3.25 4.89
CA ASP A 65 -21.15 -2.96 6.31
C ASP A 65 -20.17 -1.89 6.81
N GLU A 66 -18.90 -2.06 6.46
CA GLU A 66 -17.81 -1.13 6.75
C GLU A 66 -17.58 -0.09 5.66
N ARG A 67 -18.22 -0.25 4.50
CA ARG A 67 -18.10 0.65 3.33
C ARG A 67 -16.66 0.79 2.86
N GLN A 68 -15.91 -0.30 2.90
CA GLN A 68 -14.49 -0.33 2.49
C GLN A 68 -14.38 -0.86 1.07
N THR A 69 -13.39 -0.36 0.33
CA THR A 69 -13.05 -0.91 -0.99
C THR A 69 -11.61 -1.38 -0.97
N LEU A 70 -11.37 -2.63 -1.38
CA LEU A 70 -10.05 -3.15 -1.68
C LEU A 70 -9.89 -3.22 -3.19
N ILE A 71 -8.79 -2.69 -3.69
CA ILE A 71 -8.38 -2.81 -5.09
C ILE A 71 -6.99 -3.43 -5.07
N ILE A 72 -6.81 -4.55 -5.76
CA ILE A 72 -5.50 -5.18 -5.94
C ILE A 72 -5.14 -5.13 -7.41
N VAL A 73 -3.92 -4.66 -7.69
CA VAL A 73 -3.39 -4.58 -9.05
C VAL A 73 -1.96 -5.10 -9.08
N ASP A 74 -1.64 -5.88 -10.12
CA ASP A 74 -0.27 -6.29 -10.39
C ASP A 74 0.55 -5.06 -10.79
N CYS A 75 1.52 -4.70 -9.95
CA CYS A 75 2.41 -3.57 -10.18
C CYS A 75 3.81 -4.10 -10.53
N PRO A 76 4.54 -3.50 -11.47
CA PRO A 76 5.91 -3.90 -11.75
C PRO A 76 6.86 -3.47 -10.62
N PHE A 77 7.78 -4.37 -10.26
CA PHE A 77 8.85 -4.15 -9.30
C PHE A 77 10.19 -4.52 -9.93
N VAL A 78 11.26 -3.90 -9.43
CA VAL A 78 12.61 -4.36 -9.71
C VAL A 78 12.95 -5.43 -8.69
N GLU A 79 13.31 -6.62 -9.17
CA GLU A 79 13.76 -7.71 -8.31
C GLU A 79 15.02 -7.32 -7.53
N ASP A 80 15.14 -7.84 -6.30
CA ASP A 80 16.38 -7.69 -5.56
C ASP A 80 17.50 -8.43 -6.31
N ARG A 81 18.70 -7.85 -6.35
CA ARG A 81 19.87 -8.49 -6.97
C ARG A 81 20.19 -9.85 -6.37
N ALA A 82 19.80 -10.10 -5.12
CA ALA A 82 19.94 -11.40 -4.48
C ALA A 82 19.01 -12.47 -5.08
N GLU A 83 17.89 -12.07 -5.69
CA GLU A 83 16.85 -12.92 -6.26
C GLU A 83 16.98 -13.03 -7.80
N THR A 84 17.70 -12.09 -8.45
CA THR A 84 17.95 -12.10 -9.90
C THR A 84 18.76 -13.32 -10.39
N MET A 85 18.41 -13.84 -11.57
CA MET A 85 19.16 -14.94 -12.21
C MET A 85 20.56 -14.52 -12.70
N ASP A 86 20.70 -13.27 -13.13
CA ASP A 86 21.98 -12.67 -13.54
C ASP A 86 22.13 -11.31 -12.87
N PRO A 87 23.08 -11.14 -11.92
CA PRO A 87 23.26 -9.92 -11.15
C PRO A 87 23.74 -8.73 -12.00
N THR A 88 24.12 -8.95 -13.26
CA THR A 88 24.47 -7.90 -14.22
C THR A 88 23.26 -7.33 -14.95
N THR A 89 22.08 -7.94 -14.79
CA THR A 89 20.84 -7.55 -15.45
C THR A 89 19.81 -7.03 -14.45
N THR A 90 18.98 -6.08 -14.88
CA THR A 90 17.82 -5.63 -14.09
C THR A 90 16.63 -6.49 -14.48
N GLN A 91 16.22 -7.37 -13.57
CA GLN A 91 15.03 -8.19 -13.74
C GLN A 91 13.82 -7.44 -13.15
N TYR A 92 12.69 -7.59 -13.83
CA TYR A 92 11.41 -7.06 -13.38
C TYR A 92 10.47 -8.23 -13.15
N ASP A 93 9.70 -8.14 -12.08
CA ASP A 93 8.57 -9.02 -11.81
C ASP A 93 7.35 -8.19 -11.41
N THR A 94 6.19 -8.82 -11.31
CA THR A 94 4.95 -8.19 -10.83
C THR A 94 4.61 -8.69 -9.44
N HIS A 95 4.35 -7.77 -8.52
CA HIS A 95 3.79 -8.10 -7.21
C HIS A 95 2.46 -7.35 -7.00
N PRO A 96 1.59 -7.86 -6.12
CA PRO A 96 0.37 -7.17 -5.75
C PRO A 96 0.64 -5.81 -5.10
N LEU A 97 -0.01 -4.77 -5.61
CA LEU A 97 -0.20 -3.48 -4.95
C LEU A 97 -1.66 -3.41 -4.50
N SER A 98 -1.86 -3.32 -3.19
CA SER A 98 -3.20 -3.19 -2.62
C SER A 98 -3.49 -1.72 -2.32
N ILE A 99 -4.69 -1.29 -2.69
CA ILE A 99 -5.22 0.05 -2.45
C ILE A 99 -6.51 -0.12 -1.67
N LEU A 100 -6.56 0.43 -0.46
CA LEU A 100 -7.74 0.41 0.40
C LEU A 100 -8.32 1.82 0.50
N LEU A 101 -9.62 1.92 0.27
CA LEU A 101 -10.40 3.13 0.51
C LEU A 101 -11.21 2.91 1.79
N LEU A 102 -11.00 3.79 2.78
CA LEU A 102 -11.69 3.74 4.07
C LEU A 102 -12.51 5.02 4.30
N PRO A 103 -13.66 5.21 3.63
CA PRO A 103 -14.44 6.45 3.66
C PRO A 103 -14.90 6.87 5.06
N LYS A 104 -15.25 5.92 5.95
CA LYS A 104 -15.64 6.23 7.34
C LYS A 104 -14.52 6.94 8.11
N ARG A 105 -13.26 6.68 7.75
CA ARG A 105 -12.06 7.29 8.36
C ARG A 105 -11.42 8.36 7.49
N LYS A 106 -11.92 8.56 6.26
CA LYS A 106 -11.34 9.42 5.22
C LYS A 106 -9.87 9.09 4.94
N LEU A 107 -9.55 7.80 4.85
CA LEU A 107 -8.18 7.35 4.57
C LEU A 107 -8.09 6.71 3.19
N PHE A 108 -6.98 7.01 2.52
CA PHE A 108 -6.50 6.29 1.35
C PHE A 108 -5.26 5.51 1.78
N VAL A 109 -5.22 4.20 1.56
CA VAL A 109 -4.12 3.36 2.06
C VAL A 109 -3.55 2.55 0.91
N THR A 110 -2.23 2.49 0.83
CA THR A 110 -1.52 1.61 -0.11
C THR A 110 -0.69 0.61 0.67
N VAL A 111 -0.79 -0.67 0.33
CA VAL A 111 0.02 -1.74 0.94
C VAL A 111 0.84 -2.43 -0.14
N THR A 112 2.14 -2.58 0.13
CA THR A 112 3.07 -3.35 -0.70
C THR A 112 3.96 -4.21 0.18
N LEU A 113 4.23 -5.45 -0.22
CA LEU A 113 5.10 -6.36 0.54
C LEU A 113 6.59 -6.11 0.29
N ARG A 114 6.92 -5.40 -0.79
CA ARG A 114 8.28 -5.04 -1.20
C ARG A 114 8.35 -3.55 -1.55
N TYR A 115 9.56 -2.98 -1.56
CA TYR A 115 9.73 -1.60 -1.98
C TYR A 115 9.30 -1.40 -3.44
N ASN A 116 8.37 -0.48 -3.68
CA ASN A 116 7.90 -0.13 -5.02
C ASN A 116 8.32 1.29 -5.41
N ALA A 117 9.08 1.42 -6.51
CA ALA A 117 9.53 2.72 -7.01
C ALA A 117 8.38 3.63 -7.47
N THR A 118 7.25 3.07 -7.93
CA THR A 118 6.06 3.82 -8.36
C THR A 118 5.40 4.50 -7.16
N ILE A 119 5.20 3.77 -6.06
CA ILE A 119 4.64 4.32 -4.81
C ILE A 119 5.55 5.39 -4.23
N HIS A 120 6.86 5.13 -4.18
CA HIS A 120 7.84 6.13 -3.74
C HIS A 120 7.88 7.37 -4.64
N SER A 121 7.69 7.20 -5.94
CA SER A 121 7.64 8.34 -6.87
C SER A 121 6.35 9.14 -6.69
N LEU A 122 5.24 8.48 -6.34
CA LEU A 122 3.96 9.15 -6.07
C LEU A 122 4.09 10.08 -4.87
N SER A 123 4.75 9.67 -3.78
CA SER A 123 4.94 10.51 -2.60
C SER A 123 5.85 11.73 -2.83
N LYS A 124 6.69 11.69 -3.88
CA LYS A 124 7.63 12.77 -4.21
C LYS A 124 7.15 13.73 -5.29
N ARG A 125 5.98 13.50 -5.89
CA ARG A 125 5.43 14.41 -6.93
C ARG A 125 4.88 15.68 -6.30
N ALA A 126 5.75 16.65 -6.07
CA ALA A 126 5.42 18.06 -6.20
C ALA A 126 5.43 18.41 -7.70
N ARG A 127 4.39 19.07 -8.21
CA ARG A 127 4.37 19.55 -9.60
C ARG A 127 5.42 20.63 -9.84
#